data_AF-A0A6C7E9F7-F1
#
_entry.id   AF-A0A6C7E9F7-F1
#
_cell.length_a   1.000
_cell.length_b   1.000
_cell.length_c   1.000
_cell.angle_alpha   90.00
_cell.angle_beta   90.00
_cell.angle_gamma   90.00
#
_symmetry.space_group_name_H-M   'P 1'
#
loop_
_entity.id
_entity.type
_entity.pdbx_description
1 polymer ?
#
loop_
_entity_poly.entity_id
_entity_poly.type
_entity_poly.pdbx_seq_one_letter_code
_entity_poly.pdbx_strand_id
1 'polypeptide(L)'
;MNENSTPRPNQPTPGAGDRAATGADTLLDVLDEAAAHGYDVQQIARDEGAIECTACDQRRPATEFEVTRERRLEGASDAADLMLVLWTVCPSCSRRGVVTLGYGPNANEIDTAVLEQVDLTGADSSSPEQTGSKTD
;
A
#
# COMPACT_ATOMS: atom_id res chain seq x y z
N MET A 1 43.79 -30.63 -34.88
CA MET A 1 43.46 -29.20 -34.81
C MET A 1 42.09 -29.11 -34.15
N ASN A 2 42.13 -28.99 -32.84
CA ASN A 2 41.07 -29.22 -31.89
C ASN A 2 41.09 -27.99 -31.00
N GLU A 3 40.19 -27.04 -31.26
CA GLU A 3 40.05 -25.83 -30.46
C GLU A 3 38.61 -25.72 -29.95
N ASN A 4 38.51 -26.12 -28.69
CA ASN A 4 37.46 -25.88 -27.73
C ASN A 4 37.32 -24.37 -27.47
N SER A 5 36.12 -23.80 -27.62
CA SER A 5 35.78 -22.48 -27.06
C SER A 5 34.26 -22.33 -26.86
N THR A 6 33.86 -22.73 -25.65
CA THR A 6 32.71 -22.41 -24.80
C THR A 6 31.66 -21.36 -25.25
N PRO A 7 30.35 -21.60 -25.02
CA PRO A 7 29.30 -20.59 -25.09
C PRO A 7 29.27 -19.68 -23.84
N ARG A 8 29.13 -18.36 -23.99
CA ARG A 8 28.77 -17.48 -22.86
C ARG A 8 27.25 -17.29 -22.81
N PRO A 9 26.57 -17.60 -21.70
CA PRO A 9 25.21 -17.12 -21.46
C PRO A 9 25.27 -15.62 -21.13
N ASN A 10 24.54 -14.80 -21.89
CA ASN A 10 24.33 -13.39 -21.56
C ASN A 10 23.26 -13.33 -20.45
N GLN A 11 23.68 -13.46 -19.20
CA GLN A 11 22.83 -13.13 -18.06
C GLN A 11 23.07 -11.66 -17.68
N PRO A 12 22.03 -10.82 -17.60
CA PRO A 12 22.13 -9.55 -16.93
C PRO A 12 22.38 -9.80 -15.42
N THR A 13 23.48 -9.27 -14.91
CA THR A 13 23.79 -9.22 -13.48
C THR A 13 22.71 -8.43 -12.72
N PRO A 14 22.12 -8.96 -11.64
CA PRO A 14 21.42 -8.14 -10.67
C PRO A 14 22.46 -7.26 -9.96
N GLY A 15 22.45 -5.97 -10.28
CA GLY A 15 23.26 -4.97 -9.59
C GLY A 15 22.80 -4.86 -8.15
N ALA A 16 23.70 -5.17 -7.22
CA ALA A 16 23.55 -4.87 -5.83
C ALA A 16 23.56 -3.36 -5.60
N GLY A 17 22.48 -2.84 -5.01
CA GLY A 17 22.52 -1.73 -4.06
C GLY A 17 22.76 -0.35 -4.62
N ASP A 18 21.71 0.26 -5.17
CA ASP A 18 21.49 1.69 -4.95
C ASP A 18 20.54 1.81 -3.74
N ARG A 19 21.10 2.01 -2.55
CA ARG A 19 20.34 2.37 -1.35
C ARG A 19 19.89 3.82 -1.52
N ALA A 20 18.88 4.03 -2.34
CA ALA A 20 18.13 5.28 -2.34
C ALA A 20 17.59 5.51 -0.92
N ALA A 21 17.92 6.67 -0.36
CA ALA A 21 17.47 7.23 0.93
C ALA A 21 16.75 6.27 1.92
N THR A 22 17.46 5.82 2.96
CA THR A 22 16.85 5.22 4.16
C THR A 22 15.88 6.21 4.80
N GLY A 23 14.56 6.03 4.64
CA GLY A 23 13.58 6.75 5.46
C GLY A 23 12.13 6.84 4.96
N ALA A 24 11.83 6.51 3.70
CA ALA A 24 10.45 6.52 3.20
C ALA A 24 9.98 5.10 2.91
N ASP A 25 8.94 4.63 3.59
CA ASP A 25 8.28 3.36 3.26
C ASP A 25 7.75 3.42 1.82
N THR A 26 7.94 2.37 1.04
CA THR A 26 7.30 2.28 -0.29
C THR A 26 5.89 1.69 -0.17
N LEU A 27 5.08 1.85 -1.21
CA LEU A 27 3.78 1.20 -1.28
C LEU A 27 3.89 -0.33 -1.10
N LEU A 28 4.91 -0.95 -1.68
CA LEU A 28 5.11 -2.39 -1.55
C LEU A 28 5.47 -2.80 -0.12
N ASP A 29 6.33 -2.03 0.56
CA ASP A 29 6.70 -2.30 1.96
C ASP A 29 5.46 -2.22 2.87
N VAL A 30 4.61 -1.22 2.64
CA VAL A 30 3.35 -1.05 3.36
C VAL A 30 2.36 -2.19 3.09
N LEU A 31 2.24 -2.65 1.84
CA LEU A 31 1.36 -3.77 1.49
C LEU A 31 1.87 -5.09 2.07
N ASP A 32 3.19 -5.30 2.10
CA ASP A 32 3.80 -6.47 2.73
C ASP A 32 3.61 -6.45 4.26
N GLU A 33 3.75 -5.29 4.91
CA GLU A 33 3.37 -5.10 6.32
C GLU A 33 1.90 -5.46 6.55
N ALA A 34 1.00 -4.98 5.68
CA ALA A 34 -0.42 -5.27 5.76
C ALA A 34 -0.72 -6.76 5.66
N ALA A 35 -0.14 -7.43 4.67
CA ALA A 35 -0.29 -8.86 4.48
C ALA A 35 0.24 -9.65 5.69
N ALA A 36 1.37 -9.25 6.27
CA ALA A 36 1.92 -9.88 7.49
C ALA A 36 0.98 -9.76 8.71
N HIS A 37 0.13 -8.72 8.74
CA HIS A 37 -0.92 -8.54 9.75
C HIS A 37 -2.30 -9.11 9.35
N GLY A 38 -2.37 -9.85 8.23
CA GLY A 38 -3.57 -10.52 7.75
C GLY A 38 -4.53 -9.64 6.94
N TYR A 39 -4.08 -8.48 6.46
CA TYR A 39 -4.83 -7.61 5.54
C TYR A 39 -4.40 -7.91 4.10
N ASP A 40 -4.92 -9.01 3.57
CA ASP A 40 -4.51 -9.59 2.28
C ASP A 40 -5.56 -9.40 1.17
N VAL A 41 -6.73 -8.84 1.49
CA VAL A 41 -7.76 -8.50 0.50
C VAL A 41 -7.48 -7.16 -0.14
N GLN A 42 -7.58 -7.08 -1.46
CA GLN A 42 -7.68 -5.78 -2.12
C GLN A 42 -9.10 -5.22 -1.97
N GLN A 43 -9.18 -3.95 -1.58
CA GLN A 43 -10.42 -3.19 -1.58
C GLN A 43 -10.26 -1.98 -2.48
N ILE A 44 -11.22 -1.78 -3.37
CA ILE A 44 -11.09 -0.85 -4.49
C ILE A 44 -12.04 0.31 -4.27
N ALA A 45 -11.52 1.54 -4.31
CA ALA A 45 -12.34 2.75 -4.32
C ALA A 45 -13.23 2.77 -5.57
N ARG A 46 -14.49 3.13 -5.37
CA ARG A 46 -15.50 3.26 -6.40
C ARG A 46 -16.19 4.61 -6.29
N ASP A 47 -16.96 4.94 -7.32
CA ASP A 47 -17.81 6.11 -7.35
C ASP A 47 -18.71 6.25 -6.11
N GLU A 48 -19.20 7.48 -5.90
CA GLU A 48 -20.13 7.82 -4.81
C GLU A 48 -19.57 7.54 -3.40
N GLY A 49 -18.25 7.44 -3.26
CA GLY A 49 -17.56 7.15 -2.00
C GLY A 49 -17.78 5.73 -1.50
N ALA A 50 -17.97 4.79 -2.41
CA ALA A 50 -18.10 3.38 -2.09
C ALA A 50 -16.74 2.65 -2.20
N ILE A 51 -16.62 1.54 -1.48
CA ILE A 51 -15.48 0.63 -1.56
C ILE A 51 -16.01 -0.76 -1.93
N GLU A 52 -15.38 -1.39 -2.91
CA GLU A 52 -15.65 -2.76 -3.35
C GLU A 52 -14.63 -3.72 -2.76
N CYS A 53 -15.10 -4.80 -2.13
CA CYS A 53 -14.25 -5.84 -1.59
C CYS A 53 -14.04 -6.96 -2.62
N THR A 54 -12.80 -7.22 -3.06
CA THR A 54 -12.53 -8.27 -4.07
C THR A 54 -12.68 -9.70 -3.56
N ALA A 55 -12.95 -9.88 -2.26
CA ALA A 55 -13.15 -11.20 -1.68
C ALA A 55 -14.61 -11.67 -1.71
N CYS A 56 -15.58 -10.75 -1.68
CA CYS A 56 -17.00 -11.07 -1.69
C CYS A 56 -17.79 -10.29 -2.76
N ASP A 57 -17.10 -9.47 -3.55
CA ASP A 57 -17.63 -8.62 -4.63
C ASP A 57 -18.71 -7.63 -4.18
N GLN A 58 -18.84 -7.38 -2.87
CA GLN A 58 -19.79 -6.42 -2.34
C GLN A 58 -19.22 -5.01 -2.36
N ARG A 59 -20.05 -4.07 -2.80
CA ARG A 59 -19.82 -2.63 -2.71
C ARG A 59 -20.57 -2.07 -1.51
N ARG A 60 -19.87 -1.36 -0.63
CA ARG A 60 -20.43 -0.74 0.57
C ARG A 60 -19.94 0.70 0.68
N PRO A 61 -20.71 1.61 1.29
CA PRO A 61 -20.24 2.98 1.51
C PRO A 61 -19.01 2.99 2.42
N ALA A 62 -18.07 3.92 2.18
CA ALA A 62 -16.83 3.99 2.95
C ALA A 62 -17.06 4.24 4.46
N THR A 63 -18.18 4.88 4.82
CA THR A 63 -18.62 5.10 6.21
C THR A 63 -18.85 3.82 7.01
N GLU A 64 -19.05 2.68 6.34
CA GLU A 64 -19.28 1.39 7.00
C GLU A 64 -18.01 0.55 7.21
N PHE A 65 -16.89 0.94 6.60
CA PHE A 65 -15.63 0.23 6.78
C PHE A 65 -14.96 0.67 8.08
N GLU A 66 -14.59 -0.30 8.90
CA GLU A 66 -13.72 -0.04 10.04
C GLU A 66 -12.29 0.16 9.54
N VAL A 67 -11.70 1.34 9.82
CA VAL A 67 -10.29 1.63 9.53
C VAL A 67 -9.48 1.42 10.80
N THR A 68 -8.52 0.50 10.77
CA THR A 68 -7.67 0.19 11.93
C THR A 68 -6.32 0.91 11.89
N ARG A 69 -5.78 1.16 10.70
CA ARG A 69 -4.47 1.78 10.49
C ARG A 69 -4.47 2.57 9.19
N GLU A 70 -3.67 3.63 9.16
CA GLU A 70 -3.42 4.41 7.95
C GLU A 70 -1.93 4.68 7.72
N ARG A 71 -1.53 4.82 6.45
CA ARG A 71 -0.20 5.27 6.04
C ARG A 71 -0.30 6.28 4.93
N ARG A 72 0.43 7.38 5.08
CA ARG A 72 0.61 8.39 4.05
C ARG A 72 1.94 8.15 3.36
N LEU A 73 1.91 8.07 2.05
CA LEU A 73 3.05 7.79 1.21
C LEU A 73 3.13 8.86 0.11
N GLU A 74 4.36 9.13 -0.31
CA GLU A 74 4.63 9.93 -1.50
C GLU A 74 4.87 8.98 -2.69
N GLY A 75 4.50 9.40 -3.88
CA GLY A 75 4.66 8.62 -5.09
C GLY A 75 6.15 8.36 -5.35
N ALA A 76 6.49 7.13 -5.76
CA ALA A 76 7.87 6.76 -6.04
C ALA A 76 8.49 7.56 -7.20
N SER A 77 7.65 8.20 -8.03
CA SER A 77 8.08 9.01 -9.19
C SER A 77 7.98 10.52 -8.94
N ASP A 78 6.88 10.97 -8.33
CA ASP A 78 6.65 12.38 -7.98
C ASP A 78 6.22 12.47 -6.51
N ALA A 79 6.92 13.27 -5.71
CA ALA A 79 6.59 13.48 -4.31
C ALA A 79 5.25 14.23 -4.12
N ALA A 80 4.76 14.90 -5.15
CA ALA A 80 3.42 15.51 -5.16
C ALA A 80 2.30 14.48 -5.33
N ASP A 81 2.60 13.25 -5.73
CA ASP A 81 1.62 12.17 -5.84
C ASP A 81 1.41 11.52 -4.47
N LEU A 82 0.54 12.11 -3.67
CA LEU A 82 0.28 11.64 -2.31
C LEU A 82 -0.72 10.49 -2.30
N MET A 83 -0.40 9.43 -1.55
CA MET A 83 -1.24 8.23 -1.40
C MET A 83 -1.53 7.95 0.08
N LEU A 84 -2.78 7.60 0.37
CA LEU A 84 -3.23 7.12 1.67
C LEU A 84 -3.57 5.63 1.54
N VAL A 85 -2.87 4.79 2.28
CA VAL A 85 -3.17 3.36 2.39
C VAL A 85 -3.90 3.13 3.70
N LEU A 86 -5.05 2.47 3.63
CA LEU A 86 -5.89 2.18 4.79
C LEU A 86 -6.04 0.67 4.97
N TRP A 87 -5.92 0.22 6.22
CA TRP A 87 -6.18 -1.14 6.64
C TRP A 87 -7.61 -1.20 7.14
N THR A 88 -8.43 -1.99 6.46
CA THR A 88 -9.87 -1.95 6.64
C THR A 88 -10.46 -3.34 6.85
N VAL A 89 -11.62 -3.40 7.50
CA VAL A 89 -12.43 -4.61 7.62
C VAL A 89 -13.70 -4.46 6.78
N CYS A 90 -13.93 -5.38 5.85
CA CYS A 90 -15.14 -5.36 5.04
C CYS A 90 -16.38 -5.65 5.91
N PRO A 91 -17.40 -4.79 5.93
CA PRO A 91 -18.58 -4.99 6.78
C PRO A 91 -19.48 -6.13 6.30
N SER A 92 -19.34 -6.58 5.04
CA SER A 92 -20.16 -7.66 4.47
C SER A 92 -19.60 -9.06 4.72
N CYS A 93 -18.28 -9.24 4.73
CA CYS A 93 -17.66 -10.57 4.87
C CYS A 93 -16.61 -10.66 6.00
N SER A 94 -16.39 -9.55 6.73
CA SER A 94 -15.41 -9.43 7.81
C SER A 94 -13.96 -9.69 7.42
N ARG A 95 -13.65 -9.79 6.12
CA ARG A 95 -12.27 -9.94 5.67
C ARG A 95 -11.52 -8.61 5.77
N ARG A 96 -10.27 -8.75 6.20
CA ARG A 96 -9.30 -7.68 6.34
C ARG A 96 -8.65 -7.40 4.99
N GLY A 97 -8.58 -6.13 4.62
CA GLY A 97 -8.00 -5.73 3.36
C GLY A 97 -7.39 -4.35 3.39
N VAL A 98 -6.89 -3.95 2.23
CA VAL A 98 -6.24 -2.67 2.02
C VAL A 98 -6.94 -1.90 0.93
N VAL A 99 -7.14 -0.60 1.16
CA VAL A 99 -7.53 0.34 0.11
C VAL A 99 -6.44 1.39 -0.02
N THR A 100 -6.08 1.72 -1.26
CA THR A 100 -5.10 2.76 -1.59
C THR A 100 -5.83 3.88 -2.30
N LEU A 101 -5.68 5.10 -1.78
CA LEU A 101 -6.39 6.29 -2.24
C LEU A 101 -5.37 7.38 -2.57
N GLY A 102 -5.49 8.04 -3.72
CA GLY A 102 -4.78 9.30 -3.94
C GLY A 102 -5.40 10.42 -3.09
N TYR A 103 -4.60 11.33 -2.54
CA TYR A 103 -5.10 12.51 -1.83
C TYR A 103 -4.35 13.79 -2.23
N GLY A 104 -4.95 14.95 -1.93
CA GLY A 104 -4.38 16.25 -2.27
C GLY A 104 -4.76 16.72 -3.68
N PRO A 105 -4.03 17.69 -4.26
CA PRO A 105 -4.44 18.40 -5.48
C PRO A 105 -4.46 17.51 -6.74
N ASN A 106 -3.76 16.38 -6.72
CA ASN A 106 -3.71 15.42 -7.81
C ASN A 106 -4.68 14.23 -7.61
N ALA A 107 -5.46 14.22 -6.53
CA ALA A 107 -6.42 13.16 -6.27
C ALA A 107 -7.51 13.13 -7.33
N ASN A 108 -7.91 11.93 -7.75
CA ASN A 108 -9.05 11.76 -8.63
C ASN A 108 -10.39 11.90 -7.85
N GLU A 109 -11.49 12.06 -8.58
CA GLU A 109 -12.83 12.26 -7.99
C GLU A 109 -13.32 11.03 -7.20
N ILE A 110 -12.94 9.82 -7.61
CA ILE A 110 -13.33 8.57 -6.95
C ILE A 110 -12.69 8.48 -5.56
N ASP A 111 -11.38 8.68 -5.49
CA ASP A 111 -10.63 8.63 -4.24
C ASP A 111 -11.07 9.75 -3.30
N THR A 112 -11.31 10.95 -3.85
CA THR A 112 -11.83 12.10 -3.09
C THR A 112 -13.18 11.77 -2.46
N ALA A 113 -14.12 11.20 -3.21
CA ALA A 113 -15.44 10.84 -2.70
C ALA A 113 -15.38 9.79 -1.57
N VAL A 114 -14.42 8.85 -1.64
CA VAL A 114 -14.18 7.88 -0.56
C VAL A 114 -13.57 8.58 0.66
N LEU A 115 -12.56 9.44 0.46
CA LEU A 115 -11.88 10.18 1.54
C LEU A 115 -12.81 11.12 2.31
N GLU A 116 -13.81 11.70 1.65
CA GLU A 116 -14.82 12.55 2.29
C GLU A 116 -15.77 11.76 3.22
N GLN A 117 -15.87 10.45 3.03
CA GLN A 117 -16.82 9.59 3.72
C GLN A 117 -16.19 8.63 4.73
N VAL A 118 -14.93 8.25 4.52
CA VAL A 118 -14.24 7.31 5.40
C VAL A 118 -13.99 7.92 6.78
N ASP A 119 -14.24 7.14 7.83
CA ASP A 119 -13.91 7.56 9.20
C ASP A 119 -12.48 7.15 9.58
N LEU A 120 -11.61 8.14 9.79
CA LEU A 120 -10.22 7.96 10.18
C LEU A 120 -9.97 8.26 11.67
N THR A 121 -10.99 8.62 12.44
CA THR A 121 -10.87 9.18 13.81
C THR A 121 -10.17 8.23 14.80
N GLY A 122 -10.16 6.93 14.52
CA GLY A 122 -9.52 5.90 15.34
C GLY A 122 -8.38 5.14 14.67
N ALA A 123 -7.96 5.54 13.46
CA ALA A 123 -6.92 4.83 12.73
C ALA A 123 -5.53 5.11 13.35
N ASP A 124 -4.74 4.06 13.58
CA ASP A 124 -3.36 4.22 14.01
C ASP A 124 -2.52 4.80 12.86
N SER A 125 -2.13 6.08 12.95
CA SER A 125 -1.26 6.74 11.95
C SER A 125 0.24 6.62 12.27
N SER A 126 0.61 5.98 13.38
CA SER A 126 1.99 5.89 13.87
C SER A 126 2.88 5.12 12.90
N SER A 127 3.86 5.78 12.26
CA SER A 127 4.96 5.09 11.57
C SER A 127 5.64 4.10 12.52
N PRO A 128 6.15 2.95 12.04
CA PRO A 128 6.95 2.08 12.89
C PRO A 128 8.18 2.87 13.35
N GLU A 129 8.14 3.40 14.58
CA GLU A 129 9.31 4.00 15.21
C GLU A 129 10.42 2.95 15.20
N GLN A 130 11.54 3.34 14.61
CA GLN A 130 12.79 2.58 14.56
C GLN A 130 13.18 2.16 15.98
N THR A 131 12.77 0.98 16.41
CA THR A 131 13.23 0.34 17.65
C THR A 131 14.59 -0.31 17.38
N GLY A 132 15.54 0.52 16.94
CA GLY A 132 16.96 0.21 16.90
C GLY A 132 17.52 0.24 18.31
N SER A 133 17.38 -0.91 18.99
CA SER A 133 18.03 -1.22 20.26
C SER A 133 19.53 -0.87 20.21
N LYS A 134 19.92 0.18 20.92
CA LYS A 134 21.32 0.41 21.31
C LYS A 134 21.61 -0.57 22.45
N THR A 135 22.14 -1.75 22.11
CA THR A 135 22.79 -2.61 23.11
C THR A 135 24.27 -2.24 23.16
N ASP A 136 24.71 -1.98 24.38
CA ASP A 136 26.03 -1.59 24.87
C ASP A 136 27.20 -2.39 24.28
#